data_AF-A0A843GXH7-F1
#
_entry.id   AF-A0A843GXH7-F1
#
_cell.length_a   1.000
_cell.length_b   1.000
_cell.length_c   1.000
_cell.angle_alpha   90.00
_cell.angle_beta   90.00
_cell.angle_gamma   90.00
#
_symmetry.space_group_name_H-M   'P 1'
#
loop_
_entity.id
_entity.type
_entity.pdbx_description
1 polymer ?
#
loop_
_entity_poly.entity_id
_entity_poly.type
_entity_poly.pdbx_seq_one_letter_code
_entity_poly.pdbx_strand_id
1 'polypeptide(L)'
;MSYEKCKYISLDKKHNKIMVNIASNNIRPLYWCKCELCADSDFENYTFDDKMLILFVDMQQGNIQISTINKNTLDFVYAMRKVREYHRENNIDSYEDLYEECSRIFEKNKELKRIEVYRQVYGRSFEMFMKALKEKIDGDYKVCVYSNYYVSKLGKYDRGYMRFYYGGNPLKMNYKQAYILLKDMQNENRGMRIEKFESEVA
;
A
#
# COMPACT_ATOMS: atom_id res chain seq x y z
N MET A 1 -16.76 10.14 -6.21
CA MET A 1 -15.87 9.33 -7.07
C MET A 1 -16.16 7.86 -6.86
N SER A 2 -16.28 7.09 -7.96
CA SER A 2 -16.39 5.63 -7.92
C SER A 2 -15.01 5.02 -7.71
N TYR A 3 -14.89 4.01 -6.87
CA TYR A 3 -13.66 3.23 -6.70
C TYR A 3 -14.00 1.82 -6.18
N GLU A 4 -13.03 0.93 -6.33
CA GLU A 4 -13.09 -0.46 -5.89
C GLU A 4 -12.44 -0.62 -4.51
N LYS A 5 -13.20 -1.12 -3.55
CA LYS A 5 -12.64 -1.55 -2.26
C LYS A 5 -11.98 -2.89 -2.45
N CYS A 6 -10.73 -3.03 -2.02
CA CYS A 6 -9.96 -4.27 -2.11
C CYS A 6 -9.75 -4.89 -0.73
N LYS A 7 -9.98 -6.20 -0.62
CA LYS A 7 -9.75 -7.00 0.61
C LYS A 7 -8.52 -7.88 0.53
N TYR A 8 -8.15 -8.29 -0.68
CA TYR A 8 -7.18 -9.34 -0.92
C TYR A 8 -6.51 -9.12 -2.27
N ILE A 9 -5.20 -9.31 -2.32
CA ILE A 9 -4.40 -9.37 -3.54
C ILE A 9 -3.57 -10.65 -3.46
N SER A 10 -3.58 -11.47 -4.52
CA SER A 10 -2.64 -12.59 -4.66
C SER A 10 -1.83 -12.48 -5.94
N LEU A 11 -0.55 -12.79 -5.80
CA LEU A 11 0.43 -12.78 -6.87
C LEU A 11 0.74 -14.22 -7.27
N ASP A 12 0.45 -14.58 -8.51
CA ASP A 12 0.81 -15.86 -9.10
C ASP A 12 1.70 -15.62 -10.33
N LYS A 13 2.99 -15.41 -10.05
CA LYS A 13 3.99 -15.13 -11.09
C LYS A 13 4.14 -16.30 -12.06
N LYS A 14 3.96 -17.55 -11.60
CA LYS A 14 4.11 -18.75 -12.43
C LYS A 14 3.09 -18.77 -13.56
N HIS A 15 1.86 -18.36 -13.28
CA HIS A 15 0.78 -18.33 -14.28
C HIS A 15 0.53 -16.94 -14.86
N ASN A 16 1.40 -15.95 -14.57
CA ASN A 16 1.24 -14.56 -14.99
C ASN A 16 -0.09 -13.91 -14.53
N LYS A 17 -0.52 -14.18 -13.28
CA LYS A 17 -1.82 -13.72 -12.76
C LYS A 17 -1.69 -12.88 -11.51
N ILE A 18 -2.51 -11.83 -11.43
CA ILE A 18 -2.76 -11.07 -10.21
C ILE A 18 -4.25 -11.17 -9.93
N MET A 19 -4.63 -11.79 -8.82
CA MET A 19 -6.04 -11.85 -8.42
C MET A 19 -6.33 -10.79 -7.37
N VAL A 20 -7.43 -10.07 -7.55
CA VAL A 20 -7.93 -9.10 -6.57
C VAL A 20 -9.31 -9.53 -6.09
N ASN A 21 -9.60 -9.28 -4.81
CA ASN A 21 -10.95 -9.38 -4.27
C ASN A 21 -11.48 -7.98 -4.02
N ILE A 22 -12.39 -7.54 -4.89
CA ILE A 22 -12.87 -6.16 -4.93
C ILE A 22 -14.39 -6.06 -4.82
N ALA A 23 -14.86 -4.91 -4.38
CA ALA A 23 -16.27 -4.54 -4.35
C ALA A 23 -16.43 -3.06 -4.63
N SER A 24 -17.41 -2.70 -5.47
CA SER A 24 -17.69 -1.29 -5.78
C SER A 24 -18.10 -0.54 -4.52
N ASN A 25 -17.48 0.62 -4.27
CA ASN A 25 -17.84 1.47 -3.13
C ASN A 25 -19.25 2.07 -3.25
N ASN A 26 -19.86 2.07 -4.44
CA ASN A 26 -21.17 2.70 -4.66
C ASN A 26 -22.36 1.78 -4.42
N ILE A 27 -22.14 0.46 -4.34
CA ILE A 27 -23.22 -0.53 -4.23
C ILE A 27 -23.37 -1.01 -2.79
N ARG A 28 -24.60 -1.09 -2.29
CA ARG A 28 -24.94 -1.67 -0.98
C ARG A 28 -26.05 -2.72 -1.13
N PRO A 29 -25.94 -3.89 -0.46
CA PRO A 29 -24.80 -4.35 0.34
C PRO A 29 -23.53 -4.54 -0.52
N LEU A 30 -22.35 -4.62 0.12
CA LEU A 30 -21.09 -4.81 -0.62
C LEU A 30 -21.03 -6.23 -1.19
N TYR A 31 -20.99 -6.35 -2.52
CA TYR A 31 -20.79 -7.61 -3.22
C TYR A 31 -19.32 -7.76 -3.61
N TRP A 32 -18.65 -8.76 -3.04
CA TRP A 32 -17.23 -9.02 -3.26
C TRP A 32 -17.04 -9.98 -4.42
N CYS A 33 -16.30 -9.55 -5.44
CA CYS A 33 -15.91 -10.36 -6.58
C CYS A 33 -14.42 -10.70 -6.49
N LYS A 34 -14.05 -11.94 -6.83
CA LYS A 34 -12.66 -12.31 -7.07
C LYS A 34 -12.45 -12.32 -8.58
N CYS A 35 -11.60 -11.43 -9.07
CA CYS A 35 -11.28 -11.32 -10.50
C CYS A 35 -9.76 -11.29 -10.73
N GLU A 36 -9.35 -11.65 -11.94
CA GLU A 36 -7.99 -11.45 -12.41
C GLU A 36 -7.86 -9.99 -12.88
N LEU A 37 -6.83 -9.30 -12.42
CA LEU A 37 -6.46 -7.98 -12.92
C LEU A 37 -5.91 -8.14 -14.34
N CYS A 38 -6.32 -7.25 -15.25
CA CYS A 38 -5.91 -7.31 -16.66
C CYS A 38 -6.30 -8.64 -17.32
N ALA A 39 -7.53 -9.11 -17.10
CA ALA A 39 -8.05 -10.35 -17.68
C ALA A 39 -8.55 -10.20 -19.13
N ASP A 40 -8.80 -8.97 -19.57
CA ASP A 40 -9.35 -8.69 -20.90
C ASP A 40 -8.29 -8.90 -22.00
N SER A 41 -8.76 -9.13 -23.24
CA SER A 41 -7.92 -9.36 -24.42
C SER A 41 -6.91 -8.25 -24.67
N ASP A 42 -7.23 -7.02 -24.28
CA ASP A 42 -6.36 -5.85 -24.43
C ASP A 42 -5.05 -5.98 -23.64
N PHE A 43 -4.99 -6.90 -22.68
CA PHE A 43 -3.84 -7.17 -21.82
C PHE A 43 -3.21 -8.55 -22.04
N GLU A 44 -3.60 -9.29 -23.08
CA GLU A 44 -3.13 -10.67 -23.31
C GLU A 44 -1.60 -10.77 -23.39
N ASN A 45 -0.95 -9.75 -23.94
CA ASN A 45 0.51 -9.67 -24.10
C ASN A 45 1.25 -9.06 -22.90
N TYR A 46 0.56 -8.71 -21.82
CA TYR A 46 1.19 -8.04 -20.68
C TYR A 46 1.96 -9.04 -19.82
N THR A 47 3.21 -8.70 -19.52
CA THR A 47 4.04 -9.46 -18.58
C THR A 47 3.55 -9.29 -17.15
N PHE A 48 4.06 -10.10 -16.23
CA PHE A 48 3.70 -10.00 -14.82
C PHE A 48 4.07 -8.62 -14.25
N ASP A 49 5.22 -8.07 -14.66
CA ASP A 49 5.66 -6.75 -14.24
C ASP A 49 4.78 -5.64 -14.83
N ASP A 50 4.25 -5.82 -16.05
CA ASP A 50 3.27 -4.90 -16.62
C ASP A 50 1.95 -4.91 -15.83
N LYS A 51 1.45 -6.10 -15.48
CA LYS A 51 0.26 -6.24 -14.62
C LYS A 51 0.49 -5.64 -13.23
N MET A 52 1.70 -5.78 -12.67
CA MET A 52 2.08 -5.14 -11.41
C MET A 52 2.11 -3.62 -11.52
N LEU A 53 2.58 -3.07 -12.65
CA LEU A 53 2.56 -1.63 -12.90
C LEU A 53 1.12 -1.11 -13.01
N ILE A 54 0.22 -1.84 -13.67
CA ILE A 54 -1.21 -1.48 -13.72
C ILE A 54 -1.81 -1.47 -12.31
N LEU A 55 -1.58 -2.51 -11.51
CA LEU A 55 -2.04 -2.56 -10.12
C LEU A 55 -1.53 -1.35 -9.32
N PHE A 56 -0.24 -1.03 -9.46
CA PHE A 56 0.37 0.11 -8.79
C PHE A 56 -0.31 1.43 -9.20
N VAL A 57 -0.53 1.66 -10.49
CA VAL A 57 -1.18 2.89 -10.98
C VAL A 57 -2.63 2.97 -10.49
N ASP A 58 -3.39 1.88 -10.53
CA ASP A 58 -4.77 1.85 -10.03
C ASP A 58 -4.84 2.13 -8.52
N MET A 59 -3.86 1.65 -7.76
CA MET A 59 -3.75 1.97 -6.33
C MET A 59 -3.33 3.43 -6.09
N GLN A 60 -2.44 3.96 -6.92
CA GLN A 60 -1.95 5.33 -6.83
C GLN A 60 -3.04 6.35 -7.15
N GLN A 61 -3.84 6.10 -8.18
CA GLN A 61 -4.97 6.92 -8.59
C GLN A 61 -6.20 6.76 -7.68
N GLY A 62 -6.17 5.81 -6.74
CA GLY A 62 -7.28 5.55 -5.84
C GLY A 62 -8.44 4.79 -6.48
N ASN A 63 -8.25 4.22 -7.68
CA ASN A 63 -9.21 3.31 -8.34
C ASN A 63 -9.37 2.03 -7.52
N ILE A 64 -8.27 1.50 -6.97
CA ILE A 64 -8.26 0.36 -6.05
C ILE A 64 -7.79 0.82 -4.67
N GLN A 65 -8.66 0.69 -3.67
CA GLN A 65 -8.37 1.10 -2.29
C GLN A 65 -8.41 -0.10 -1.35
N ILE A 66 -7.28 -0.39 -0.71
CA ILE A 66 -7.21 -1.45 0.30
C ILE A 66 -8.08 -1.05 1.49
N SER A 67 -9.16 -1.82 1.68
CA SER A 67 -10.18 -1.60 2.72
C SER A 67 -9.90 -2.39 3.99
N THR A 68 -8.97 -3.34 3.95
CA THR A 68 -8.60 -4.18 5.09
C THR A 68 -7.11 -4.54 5.01
N ILE A 69 -6.36 -4.21 6.05
CA ILE A 69 -4.96 -4.62 6.20
C ILE A 69 -4.92 -6.02 6.79
N ASN A 70 -4.38 -6.97 6.03
CA ASN A 70 -4.20 -8.37 6.44
C ASN A 70 -2.93 -8.94 5.78
N LYS A 71 -2.62 -10.22 6.01
CA LYS A 71 -1.40 -10.88 5.48
C LYS A 71 -1.21 -10.78 3.96
N ASN A 72 -2.27 -10.53 3.19
CA ASN A 72 -2.23 -10.48 1.72
C ASN A 72 -2.22 -9.04 1.18
N THR A 73 -2.47 -8.04 2.03
CA THR A 73 -2.54 -6.63 1.63
C THR A 73 -1.53 -5.75 2.37
N LEU A 74 -0.96 -6.25 3.47
CA LEU A 74 0.00 -5.53 4.31
C LEU A 74 1.19 -5.00 3.49
N ASP A 75 1.80 -5.86 2.68
CA ASP A 75 2.97 -5.48 1.89
C ASP A 75 2.65 -4.38 0.87
N PHE A 76 1.46 -4.42 0.28
CA PHE A 76 0.99 -3.42 -0.68
C PHE A 76 0.72 -2.07 0.00
N VAL A 77 0.08 -2.07 1.18
CA VAL A 77 -0.11 -0.83 1.95
C VAL A 77 1.23 -0.26 2.37
N TYR A 78 2.16 -1.09 2.84
CA TYR A 78 3.51 -0.69 3.19
C TYR A 78 4.25 -0.06 2.00
N ALA A 79 4.22 -0.71 0.84
CA ALA A 79 4.86 -0.22 -0.37
C ALA A 79 4.25 1.10 -0.86
N MET A 80 2.92 1.25 -0.85
CA MET A 80 2.28 2.52 -1.20
C MET A 80 2.63 3.66 -0.23
N ARG A 81 2.83 3.35 1.06
CA ARG A 81 3.29 4.36 2.03
C ARG A 81 4.69 4.85 1.71
N LYS A 82 5.61 3.94 1.37
CA LYS A 82 6.97 4.30 0.91
C LYS A 82 6.96 5.17 -0.34
N VAL A 83 6.10 4.86 -1.31
CA VAL A 83 5.93 5.68 -2.52
C VAL A 83 5.42 7.08 -2.18
N ARG A 84 4.43 7.20 -1.29
CA ARG A 84 3.92 8.52 -0.86
C ARG A 84 4.99 9.35 -0.16
N GLU A 85 5.88 8.74 0.61
CA GLU A 85 7.03 9.44 1.20
C GLU A 85 7.99 9.93 0.12
N TYR A 86 8.33 9.06 -0.83
CA TYR A 86 9.17 9.43 -1.97
C TYR A 86 8.59 10.61 -2.75
N HIS A 87 7.29 10.61 -3.05
CA HIS A 87 6.63 11.73 -3.71
C HIS A 87 6.72 13.02 -2.89
N ARG A 88 6.46 12.94 -1.58
CA ARG A 88 6.57 14.10 -0.68
C ARG A 88 7.99 14.67 -0.63
N GLU A 89 8.99 13.81 -0.50
CA GLU A 89 10.41 14.20 -0.45
C GLU A 89 10.91 14.84 -1.75
N ASN A 90 10.27 14.50 -2.88
CA ASN A 90 10.64 14.99 -4.22
C ASN A 90 9.67 16.04 -4.76
N ASN A 91 8.74 16.57 -3.94
CA ASN A 91 7.70 17.54 -4.34
C ASN A 91 6.91 17.13 -5.59
N ILE A 92 6.55 15.84 -5.69
CA ILE A 92 5.69 15.32 -6.75
C ILE A 92 4.25 15.38 -6.24
N ASP A 93 3.39 16.19 -6.85
CA ASP A 93 1.96 16.11 -6.54
C ASP A 93 1.39 14.84 -7.17
N SER A 94 1.16 13.88 -6.29
CA SER A 94 1.05 12.46 -6.64
C SER A 94 -0.18 12.09 -7.48
N TYR A 95 -1.14 13.02 -7.65
CA TYR A 95 -2.38 12.80 -8.39
C TYR A 95 -2.50 13.70 -9.62
N GLU A 96 -2.42 15.03 -9.45
CA GLU A 96 -2.66 15.97 -10.55
C GLU A 96 -1.49 15.95 -11.55
N ASP A 97 -0.24 16.10 -11.09
CA ASP A 97 0.94 16.11 -11.96
C ASP A 97 1.08 14.83 -12.78
N LEU A 98 0.87 13.66 -12.16
CA LEU A 98 1.08 12.36 -12.82
C LEU A 98 -0.07 12.01 -13.78
N TYR A 99 -1.31 12.42 -13.48
CA TYR A 99 -2.44 12.22 -14.36
C TYR A 99 -2.40 13.15 -15.57
N GLU A 100 -2.09 14.42 -15.36
CA GLU A 100 -1.92 15.41 -16.43
C GLU A 100 -0.77 15.03 -17.35
N GLU A 101 0.36 14.58 -16.79
CA GLU A 101 1.50 14.15 -17.59
C GLU A 101 1.16 12.93 -18.45
N CYS A 102 0.45 11.94 -17.91
CA CYS A 102 -0.07 10.82 -18.69
C CYS A 102 -0.96 11.31 -19.84
N SER A 103 -1.93 12.19 -19.54
CA SER A 103 -2.87 12.73 -20.53
C SER A 103 -2.13 13.48 -21.64
N ARG A 104 -1.15 14.32 -21.28
CA ARG A 104 -0.31 15.07 -22.22
C ARG A 104 0.50 14.15 -23.14
N ILE A 105 1.03 13.04 -22.63
CA ILE A 105 1.78 12.08 -23.45
C ILE A 105 0.84 11.34 -24.42
N PHE A 106 -0.33 10.90 -23.96
CA PHE A 106 -1.33 10.24 -24.81
C PHE A 106 -1.83 11.16 -25.92
N GLU A 107 -2.09 12.43 -25.63
CA GLU A 107 -2.52 13.41 -26.63
C GLU A 107 -1.47 13.63 -27.72
N LYS A 108 -0.18 13.68 -27.33
CA LYS A 108 0.93 13.87 -28.27
C LYS A 108 1.28 12.60 -29.05
N ASN A 109 1.00 11.43 -28.50
CA ASN A 109 1.42 10.15 -29.07
C ASN A 109 0.29 9.12 -29.00
N LYS A 110 -0.68 9.26 -29.91
CA LYS A 110 -1.89 8.39 -29.95
C LYS A 110 -1.59 6.91 -30.17
N GLU A 111 -0.41 6.58 -30.70
CA GLU A 111 0.03 5.21 -30.98
C GLU A 111 0.76 4.53 -29.79
N LEU A 112 1.14 5.29 -28.74
CA LEU A 112 1.85 4.70 -27.60
C LEU A 112 0.92 3.78 -26.81
N LYS A 113 1.46 2.62 -26.43
CA LYS A 113 0.71 1.69 -25.57
C LYS A 113 0.63 2.28 -24.17
N ARG A 114 -0.51 2.05 -23.51
CA ARG A 114 -0.77 2.51 -22.13
C ARG A 114 0.39 2.19 -21.17
N ILE A 115 0.96 0.99 -21.28
CA ILE A 115 2.05 0.54 -20.43
C ILE A 115 3.35 1.32 -20.64
N GLU A 116 3.63 1.80 -21.85
CA GLU A 116 4.83 2.57 -22.18
C GLU A 116 4.76 3.95 -21.55
N VAL A 117 3.59 4.59 -21.63
CA VAL A 117 3.32 5.88 -20.95
C VAL A 117 3.44 5.70 -19.44
N TYR A 118 2.87 4.65 -18.88
CA TYR A 118 2.98 4.39 -17.45
C TYR A 118 4.41 4.13 -16.99
N ARG A 119 5.23 3.44 -17.80
CA ARG A 119 6.66 3.26 -17.49
C ARG A 119 7.40 4.59 -17.49
N GLN A 120 7.08 5.52 -18.42
CA GLN A 120 7.70 6.85 -18.47
C GLN A 120 7.33 7.70 -17.25
N VAL A 121 6.05 7.74 -16.88
CA VAL A 121 5.55 8.62 -15.81
C VAL A 121 5.78 8.03 -14.43
N TYR A 122 5.46 6.75 -14.25
CA TYR A 122 5.46 6.09 -12.94
C TYR A 122 6.71 5.25 -12.67
N GLY A 123 7.61 5.06 -13.62
CA GLY A 123 8.72 4.10 -13.56
C GLY A 123 9.52 4.16 -12.25
N ARG A 124 9.99 5.36 -11.84
CA ARG A 124 10.75 5.54 -10.58
C ARG A 124 9.93 5.19 -9.34
N SER A 125 8.66 5.60 -9.32
CA SER A 125 7.75 5.32 -8.20
C SER A 125 7.42 3.82 -8.12
N PHE A 126 7.28 3.18 -9.28
CA PHE A 126 7.05 1.75 -9.40
C PHE A 126 8.26 0.93 -8.98
N GLU A 127 9.48 1.37 -9.28
CA GLU A 127 10.71 0.74 -8.77
C GLU A 127 10.76 0.76 -7.23
N MET A 128 10.38 1.89 -6.61
CA MET A 128 10.28 2.00 -5.15
C MET A 128 9.21 1.08 -4.57
N PHE A 129 8.05 1.03 -5.22
CA PHE A 129 6.97 0.11 -4.86
C PHE A 129 7.45 -1.36 -4.89
N MET A 130 8.09 -1.78 -5.98
CA MET A 130 8.58 -3.16 -6.15
C MET A 130 9.70 -3.49 -5.18
N LYS A 131 10.59 -2.54 -4.86
CA LYS A 131 11.63 -2.71 -3.83
C LYS A 131 10.99 -2.93 -2.46
N ALA A 132 10.03 -2.08 -2.06
CA ALA A 132 9.34 -2.18 -0.78
C ALA A 132 8.50 -3.46 -0.63
N LEU A 133 7.89 -3.95 -1.72
CA LEU A 133 7.20 -5.25 -1.71
C LEU A 133 8.16 -6.42 -1.38
N LYS A 134 9.41 -6.35 -1.86
CA LYS A 134 10.42 -7.39 -1.65
C LYS A 134 11.18 -7.26 -0.33
N GLU A 135 11.01 -6.15 0.40
CA GLU A 135 11.65 -5.97 1.70
C GLU A 135 11.21 -7.03 2.70
N LYS A 136 12.20 -7.74 3.25
CA LYS A 136 12.05 -8.69 4.34
C LYS A 136 12.69 -8.10 5.58
N ILE A 137 11.89 -7.91 6.62
CA ILE A 137 12.33 -7.34 7.89
C ILE A 137 11.76 -8.23 8.98
N ASP A 138 12.65 -8.99 9.62
CA ASP A 138 12.29 -9.97 10.62
C ASP A 138 12.42 -9.40 12.02
N GLY A 139 11.53 -9.88 12.88
CA GLY A 139 11.48 -9.53 14.28
C GLY A 139 10.19 -8.82 14.65
N ASP A 140 10.08 -8.62 15.95
CA ASP A 140 8.93 -8.01 16.57
C ASP A 140 9.23 -6.56 16.92
N TYR A 141 8.27 -5.69 16.68
CA TYR A 141 8.40 -4.25 16.81
C TYR A 141 7.21 -3.66 17.56
N LYS A 142 7.44 -2.48 18.14
CA LYS A 142 6.44 -1.62 18.79
C LYS A 142 6.58 -0.19 18.27
N VAL A 143 5.51 0.57 18.38
CA VAL A 143 5.53 2.02 18.13
C VAL A 143 5.55 2.75 19.47
N CYS A 144 6.61 3.52 19.70
CA CYS A 144 6.84 4.33 20.89
C CYS A 144 6.49 5.79 20.61
N VAL A 145 5.97 6.46 21.62
CA VAL A 145 5.60 7.88 21.65
C VAL A 145 6.41 8.51 22.79
N TYR A 146 7.34 9.40 22.48
CA TYR A 146 8.33 9.89 23.45
C TYR A 146 9.14 8.75 24.12
N SER A 147 9.90 9.05 25.17
CA SER A 147 10.84 8.09 25.79
C SER A 147 10.14 6.85 26.35
N ASN A 148 8.92 6.97 26.90
CA ASN A 148 8.32 5.94 27.75
C ASN A 148 6.86 5.56 27.43
N TYR A 149 6.23 6.10 26.39
CA TYR A 149 4.86 5.70 26.01
C TYR A 149 4.88 4.81 24.78
N TYR A 150 3.92 3.91 24.66
CA TYR A 150 3.78 3.03 23.50
C TYR A 150 2.32 2.84 23.14
N VAL A 151 2.10 2.55 21.86
CA VAL A 151 0.79 2.16 21.36
C VAL A 151 0.44 0.80 21.99
N SER A 152 -0.69 0.76 22.68
CA SER A 152 -1.14 -0.42 23.44
C SER A 152 -2.39 -1.03 22.81
N LYS A 153 -2.55 -2.35 22.94
CA LYS A 153 -3.76 -3.07 22.50
C LYS A 153 -4.96 -2.69 23.40
N LEU A 154 -6.10 -2.34 22.81
CA LEU A 154 -7.37 -2.15 23.54
C LEU A 154 -8.14 -3.48 23.63
N GLY A 155 -8.10 -4.10 24.81
CA GLY A 155 -8.88 -5.30 25.11
C GLY A 155 -8.48 -6.56 24.32
N LYS A 156 -9.38 -7.54 24.26
CA LYS A 156 -9.17 -8.83 23.58
C LYS A 156 -9.19 -8.76 22.04
N TYR A 157 -9.63 -7.65 21.45
CA TYR A 157 -9.90 -7.56 20.02
C TYR A 157 -8.70 -6.96 19.24
N ASP A 158 -8.43 -7.50 18.05
CA ASP A 158 -7.25 -7.17 17.23
C ASP A 158 -7.34 -5.83 16.49
N ARG A 159 -8.39 -5.04 16.71
CA ARG A 159 -8.69 -3.82 15.93
C ARG A 159 -8.81 -2.53 16.74
N GLY A 160 -8.52 -2.58 18.05
CA GLY A 160 -8.44 -1.39 18.88
C GLY A 160 -7.02 -1.18 19.36
N TYR A 161 -6.46 0.01 19.14
CA TYR A 161 -5.26 0.46 19.85
C TYR A 161 -5.56 1.76 20.58
N MET A 162 -5.12 1.87 21.84
CA MET A 162 -5.20 3.13 22.59
C MET A 162 -3.94 3.92 22.33
N ARG A 163 -4.12 5.20 22.02
CA ARG A 163 -3.04 6.06 21.57
C ARG A 163 -2.09 6.49 22.70
N PHE A 164 -2.50 6.38 23.97
CA PHE A 164 -1.69 6.80 25.12
C PHE A 164 -2.11 6.03 26.37
N TYR A 165 -1.27 5.13 26.90
CA TYR A 165 -1.51 4.55 28.23
C TYR A 165 -0.21 4.37 28.99
N TYR A 166 -0.20 4.77 30.25
CA TYR A 166 0.87 4.51 31.21
C TYR A 166 0.65 3.11 31.80
N GLY A 167 1.54 2.15 31.53
CA GLY A 167 1.47 0.81 32.13
C GLY A 167 0.66 -0.26 31.38
N GLY A 168 0.46 -0.10 30.06
CA GLY A 168 -0.16 -1.14 29.22
C GLY A 168 0.84 -2.19 28.74
N ASN A 169 0.43 -3.23 28.02
CA ASN A 169 1.38 -4.06 27.28
C ASN A 169 1.57 -3.47 25.87
N PRO A 170 2.82 -3.23 25.43
CA PRO A 170 3.08 -2.69 24.09
C PRO A 170 2.51 -3.62 23.03
N LEU A 171 1.85 -3.03 22.02
CA LEU A 171 1.31 -3.79 20.92
C LEU A 171 2.47 -4.36 20.08
N LYS A 172 2.63 -5.68 20.15
CA LYS A 172 3.63 -6.44 19.39
C LYS A 172 3.16 -6.65 17.95
N MET A 173 3.99 -6.27 16.98
CA MET A 173 3.66 -6.34 15.55
C MET A 173 4.91 -6.49 14.69
N ASN A 174 4.75 -6.85 13.41
CA ASN A 174 5.89 -6.83 12.49
C ASN A 174 6.25 -5.39 12.09
N TYR A 175 7.43 -5.20 11.50
CA TYR A 175 7.92 -3.87 11.13
C TYR A 175 6.97 -3.13 10.17
N LYS A 176 6.43 -3.81 9.16
CA LYS A 176 5.56 -3.18 8.15
C LYS A 176 4.26 -2.66 8.77
N GLN A 177 3.69 -3.41 9.72
CA GLN A 177 2.55 -2.96 10.52
C GLN A 177 2.92 -1.74 11.37
N ALA A 178 4.06 -1.78 12.07
CA ALA A 178 4.54 -0.65 12.88
C ALA A 178 4.77 0.60 12.05
N TYR A 179 5.31 0.45 10.86
CA TYR A 179 5.55 1.54 9.93
C TYR A 179 4.25 2.15 9.40
N ILE A 180 3.28 1.35 8.95
CA ILE A 180 1.98 1.88 8.51
C ILE A 180 1.30 2.64 9.65
N LEU A 181 1.28 2.02 10.83
CA LEU A 181 0.68 2.60 12.04
C LEU A 181 1.35 3.93 12.42
N LEU A 182 2.69 3.98 12.40
CA LEU A 182 3.46 5.21 12.62
C LEU A 182 3.04 6.29 11.63
N LYS A 183 2.96 5.97 10.33
CA LYS A 183 2.65 6.94 9.28
C LYS A 183 1.21 7.44 9.33
N ASP A 184 0.27 6.60 9.76
CA ASP A 184 -1.11 7.02 10.00
C ASP A 184 -1.25 7.96 11.21
N MET A 185 -0.33 7.87 12.18
CA MET A 185 -0.32 8.73 13.35
C MET A 185 0.57 9.98 13.24
N GLN A 186 1.54 9.99 12.31
CA GLN A 186 2.55 11.05 12.20
C GLN A 186 2.02 12.42 11.72
N ASN A 187 0.75 12.52 11.32
CA ASN A 187 0.10 13.83 11.12
C ASN A 187 0.07 14.69 12.41
N GLU A 188 0.50 14.18 13.56
CA GLU A 188 0.46 14.88 14.86
C GLU A 188 1.82 15.30 15.46
N ASN A 189 2.96 15.20 14.76
CA ASN A 189 4.23 15.82 15.20
C ASN A 189 4.78 15.40 16.60
N ARG A 190 4.56 14.15 17.06
CA ARG A 190 4.90 13.73 18.44
C ARG A 190 6.06 12.73 18.57
N GLY A 191 7.28 13.04 18.14
CA GLY A 191 8.49 12.28 18.52
C GLY A 191 8.37 10.74 18.49
N MET A 192 7.59 10.20 17.55
CA MET A 192 7.21 8.79 17.52
C MET A 192 8.29 7.99 16.79
N ARG A 193 8.60 6.80 17.27
CA ARG A 193 9.60 5.91 16.67
C ARG A 193 9.18 4.45 16.71
N ILE A 194 9.70 3.68 15.78
CA ILE A 194 9.58 2.21 15.79
C ILE A 194 10.77 1.67 16.57
N GLU A 195 10.52 0.82 17.55
CA GLU A 195 11.55 0.10 18.29
C GLU A 195 11.38 -1.39 18.09
N LYS A 196 12.49 -2.11 17.98
CA LYS A 196 12.48 -3.57 18.03
C LYS A 196 12.23 -4.01 19.48
N PHE A 197 11.46 -5.07 19.67
CA PHE A 197 11.43 -5.76 20.96
C PHE A 197 12.79 -6.44 21.15
N GLU A 198 13.56 -5.95 22.10
CA GLU A 198 14.66 -6.71 22.66
C GLU A 198 14.02 -7.83 23.48
N SER A 199 14.41 -9.08 23.21
CA SER A 199 14.07 -10.19 24.10
C SER A 199 14.54 -9.79 25.49
N GLU A 200 13.66 -9.83 26.49
CA GLU A 200 14.10 -9.84 27.87
C GLU A 200 15.15 -10.95 27.97
N VAL A 201 16.37 -10.56 28.30
CA VAL A 201 17.44 -11.51 28.60
C VAL A 201 16.89 -12.34 29.77
N ALA A 202 16.56 -13.59 29.46
CA ALA A 202 16.08 -14.57 30.42
C ALA A 202 17.14 -14.85 31.49
#